data_AF-A0A8C8F3T4-F1
#
_entry.id   AF-A0A8C8F3T4-F1
#
_cell.length_a   1.000
_cell.length_b   1.000
_cell.length_c   1.000
_cell.angle_alpha   90.00
_cell.angle_beta   90.00
_cell.angle_gamma   90.00
#
_symmetry.space_group_name_H-M   'P 1'
#
loop_
_entity.id
_entity.type
_entity.pdbx_description
1 polymer ?
#
loop_
_entity_poly.entity_id
_entity_poly.type
_entity_poly.pdbx_seq_one_letter_code
_entity_poly.pdbx_strand_id
1 'polypeptide(L)'
;MVLHSTVYLIRLSLFLLFFSLEQRYVSLVASGQREDRLQDRLYAFYIEKNRHPRLDSDLWVPRVAQVCMADRGGPKGYLQFRWTSKLSARLFCGYQDSRLSFTQLVDVNTVLAERWQDTRVYALFRNGWGMSAVCVYTIGDIDRIFKTSNFKGHTGSVPIPRPGKVWNGGIHKVLERDGHAFVIAELQPFNYRAHILSMMLHSSTGKLYVGSSRELVQIDLGSCEQYGAQCEDCVLARDPYCGWDGHHLCYSHPCINTKPFIMTIVSQSSKYFLHCPTLSSHAEYSWRHHGNTTATPCISRGSEHQCLLLIESMGPEQQGTYSCVSEERGYHRTLVQYQLQLDSGATGLASHRLPCLGLGLVLTLVLTLLC
;
A
#
# COMPACT_ATOMS: atom_id res chain seq x y z
N MET A 1 1.36 30.99 30.40
CA MET A 1 1.72 29.56 30.56
C MET A 1 1.95 28.99 29.18
N VAL A 2 3.13 28.40 28.92
CA VAL A 2 3.44 27.75 27.63
C VAL A 2 3.12 26.28 27.79
N LEU A 3 2.19 25.78 26.99
CA LEU A 3 1.74 24.38 27.04
C LEU A 3 2.20 23.67 25.76
N HIS A 4 2.98 22.61 25.92
CA HIS A 4 3.17 21.62 24.86
C HIS A 4 1.90 20.78 24.80
N SER A 5 1.17 20.84 23.69
CA SER A 5 -0.10 20.13 23.54
C SER A 5 -0.07 19.22 22.33
N THR A 6 -0.32 17.94 22.56
CA THR A 6 -0.59 16.97 21.50
C THR A 6 -1.96 17.29 20.90
N VAL A 7 -2.09 17.25 19.57
CA VAL A 7 -3.40 17.36 18.91
C VAL A 7 -4.22 16.11 19.23
N TYR A 8 -5.15 16.22 20.18
CA TYR A 8 -6.05 15.12 20.52
C TYR A 8 -7.32 15.15 19.66
N LEU A 9 -7.66 13.99 19.10
CA LEU A 9 -8.79 13.73 18.21
C LEU A 9 -10.11 14.29 18.75
N ILE A 10 -10.77 15.18 17.99
CA ILE A 10 -12.23 15.25 17.96
C ILE A 10 -12.69 15.46 16.50
N ARG A 11 -12.93 14.31 15.83
CA ARG A 11 -13.78 14.05 14.65
C ARG A 11 -13.70 15.05 13.46
N LEU A 12 -13.19 14.58 12.31
CA LEU A 12 -13.05 15.33 11.05
C LEU A 12 -14.39 15.54 10.31
N SER A 13 -14.73 16.75 9.87
CA SER A 13 -15.97 16.98 9.10
C SER A 13 -15.71 16.95 7.59
N LEU A 14 -16.41 16.09 6.84
CA LEU A 14 -16.45 16.10 5.37
C LEU A 14 -17.55 17.08 4.92
N PHE A 15 -17.21 18.12 4.15
CA PHE A 15 -18.19 19.13 3.70
C PHE A 15 -18.54 18.94 2.23
N LEU A 16 -19.70 18.34 1.97
CA LEU A 16 -20.46 18.52 0.74
C LEU A 16 -21.61 19.49 1.04
N LEU A 17 -21.38 20.76 0.71
CA LEU A 17 -22.37 21.79 0.39
C LEU A 17 -23.40 22.37 1.39
N PHE A 18 -23.52 23.71 1.30
CA PHE A 18 -24.61 24.61 1.72
C PHE A 18 -24.97 24.63 3.21
N PHE A 19 -24.29 25.50 3.96
CA PHE A 19 -24.88 26.38 4.98
C PHE A 19 -23.73 27.26 5.51
N SER A 20 -23.83 28.59 5.39
CA SER A 20 -22.79 29.51 5.88
C SER A 20 -22.66 29.37 7.40
N LEU A 21 -21.62 28.67 7.85
CA LEU A 21 -21.19 28.71 9.24
C LEU A 21 -20.41 30.02 9.42
N GLU A 22 -20.75 30.77 10.46
CA GLU A 22 -20.04 32.00 10.79
C GLU A 22 -18.60 31.61 11.18
N GLN A 23 -17.66 31.91 10.27
CA GLN A 23 -16.24 31.58 10.38
C GLN A 23 -15.44 32.88 10.48
N ARG A 24 -14.54 32.94 11.45
CA ARG A 24 -13.59 34.06 11.61
C ARG A 24 -12.18 33.52 11.49
N TYR A 25 -11.53 33.87 10.38
CA TYR A 25 -10.16 33.45 10.10
C TYR A 25 -9.19 34.25 10.96
N VAL A 26 -8.22 33.53 11.52
CA VAL A 26 -7.16 34.07 12.38
C VAL A 26 -5.85 34.11 11.62
N SER A 27 -5.46 33.01 10.95
CA SER A 27 -4.18 32.93 10.24
C SER A 27 -4.20 31.90 9.11
N LEU A 28 -3.30 32.09 8.15
CA LEU A 28 -3.02 31.17 7.05
C LEU A 28 -1.54 30.78 7.07
N VAL A 29 -1.27 29.48 6.94
CA VAL A 29 0.08 28.91 7.01
C VAL A 29 0.31 27.99 5.83
N ALA A 30 1.35 28.24 5.05
CA ALA A 30 1.81 27.34 4.01
C ALA A 30 2.74 26.26 4.61
N SER A 31 2.53 25.00 4.26
CA SER A 31 3.53 23.95 4.51
C SER A 31 4.69 24.17 3.53
N GLY A 32 5.77 24.83 3.96
CA GLY A 32 6.93 25.06 3.10
C GLY A 32 7.50 23.76 2.49
N GLN A 33 8.06 23.89 1.28
CA GLN A 33 8.69 22.88 0.41
C GLN A 33 8.58 21.43 0.89
N ARG A 34 7.43 20.79 0.67
CA ARG A 34 7.42 19.32 0.68
C ARG A 34 8.29 18.82 -0.47
N GLU A 35 8.86 17.63 -0.30
CA GLU A 35 9.59 16.91 -1.36
C GLU A 35 8.83 16.90 -2.70
N ASP A 36 7.49 16.88 -2.61
CA ASP A 36 6.56 16.97 -3.74
C ASP A 36 5.68 18.23 -3.60
N ARG A 37 5.91 19.22 -4.47
CA ARG A 37 5.13 20.48 -4.52
C ARG A 37 3.64 20.27 -4.78
N LEU A 38 3.23 19.16 -5.41
CA LEU A 38 1.81 18.83 -5.59
C LEU A 38 1.12 18.49 -4.27
N GLN A 39 1.89 18.16 -3.24
CA GLN A 39 1.38 17.90 -1.90
C GLN A 39 1.36 19.12 -1.00
N ASP A 40 1.85 20.28 -1.47
CA ASP A 40 1.90 21.49 -0.66
C ASP A 40 0.50 21.85 -0.14
N ARG A 41 0.44 22.15 1.15
CA ARG A 41 -0.80 22.39 1.88
C ARG A 41 -0.87 23.83 2.35
N LEU A 42 -2.06 24.40 2.23
CA LEU A 42 -2.45 25.62 2.94
C LEU A 42 -3.26 25.20 4.17
N TYR A 43 -2.80 25.60 5.34
CA TYR A 43 -3.51 25.44 6.60
C TYR A 43 -4.19 26.75 6.98
N ALA A 44 -5.49 26.70 7.26
CA ALA A 44 -6.26 27.85 7.70
C ALA A 44 -6.73 27.66 9.14
N PHE A 45 -6.38 28.60 10.00
CA PHE A 45 -6.76 28.62 11.42
C PHE A 45 -7.90 29.60 11.61
N TYR A 46 -9.01 29.12 12.18
CA TYR A 46 -10.24 29.91 12.32
C TYR A 46 -11.08 29.44 13.50
N ILE A 47 -12.01 30.29 13.93
CA ILE A 47 -13.08 29.91 14.86
C ILE A 47 -14.40 29.80 14.11
N GLU A 48 -15.20 28.81 14.49
CA GLU A 48 -16.49 28.51 13.87
C GLU A 48 -17.60 28.47 14.92
N LYS A 49 -18.74 29.09 14.62
CA LYS A 49 -19.90 29.07 15.51
C LYS A 49 -20.57 27.69 15.54
N ASN A 50 -20.72 27.13 16.73
CA ASN A 50 -21.42 25.88 16.97
C ASN A 50 -22.94 26.11 16.89
N ARG A 51 -23.59 25.56 15.86
CA ARG A 51 -25.05 25.75 15.64
C ARG A 51 -25.94 24.96 16.60
N HIS A 52 -25.44 23.86 17.15
CA HIS A 52 -26.18 23.03 18.10
C HIS A 52 -25.30 22.79 19.33
N PRO A 53 -25.03 23.85 20.12
CA PRO A 53 -24.38 23.65 21.38
C PRO A 53 -25.30 22.77 22.23
N ARG A 54 -24.81 21.62 22.69
CA ARG A 54 -25.44 20.97 23.85
C ARG A 54 -25.28 21.92 25.04
N LEU A 55 -26.06 21.73 26.10
CA LEU A 55 -26.08 22.63 27.27
C LEU A 55 -24.65 22.94 27.82
N ASP A 56 -23.69 22.03 27.63
CA ASP A 56 -22.28 22.11 28.04
C ASP A 56 -21.26 22.32 26.89
N SER A 57 -21.70 22.66 25.68
CA SER A 57 -20.80 22.79 24.51
C SER A 57 -20.38 24.23 24.25
N ASP A 58 -19.12 24.41 23.86
CA ASP A 58 -18.60 25.72 23.45
C ASP A 58 -19.38 26.29 22.25
N LEU A 59 -19.74 27.57 22.36
CA LEU A 59 -20.43 28.33 21.30
C LEU A 59 -19.52 28.60 20.10
N TRP A 60 -18.22 28.78 20.33
CA TRP A 60 -17.20 28.97 19.30
C TRP A 60 -16.17 27.86 19.39
N VAL A 61 -15.90 27.20 18.26
CA VAL A 61 -15.00 26.05 18.19
C VAL A 61 -13.78 26.44 17.34
N PRO A 62 -12.57 26.40 17.91
CA PRO A 62 -11.36 26.66 17.15
C PRO A 62 -11.02 25.47 16.26
N ARG A 63 -10.62 25.75 15.03
CA ARG A 63 -10.36 24.75 14.00
C ARG A 63 -9.11 25.08 13.18
N VAL A 64 -8.55 24.01 12.64
CA VAL A 64 -7.59 24.05 11.54
C VAL A 64 -8.23 23.35 10.34
N ALA A 65 -8.20 23.99 9.18
CA ALA A 65 -8.49 23.35 7.91
C ALA A 65 -7.21 23.16 7.10
N GLN A 66 -7.15 22.10 6.32
CA GLN A 66 -6.14 21.93 5.27
C GLN A 66 -6.79 22.01 3.90
N VAL A 67 -6.06 22.54 2.93
CA VAL A 67 -6.40 22.52 1.50
C VAL A 67 -5.13 22.23 0.72
N CYS A 68 -5.22 21.43 -0.33
CA CYS A 68 -4.09 21.25 -1.25
C CYS A 68 -3.96 22.49 -2.14
N MET A 69 -2.76 23.03 -2.26
CA MET A 69 -2.52 24.17 -3.15
C MET A 69 -2.76 23.81 -4.63
N ALA A 70 -2.59 22.53 -4.99
CA ALA A 70 -2.86 22.01 -6.34
C ALA A 70 -4.34 21.66 -6.61
N ASP A 71 -5.25 21.91 -5.66
CA ASP A 71 -6.68 21.57 -5.84
C ASP A 71 -7.33 22.45 -6.91
N ARG A 72 -7.94 21.81 -7.92
CA ARG A 72 -8.61 22.47 -9.05
C ARG A 72 -10.14 22.41 -8.95
N GLY A 73 -10.66 21.78 -7.91
CA GLY A 73 -12.08 21.53 -7.70
C GLY A 73 -12.62 20.28 -8.38
N GLY A 74 -13.93 20.07 -8.25
CA GLY A 74 -14.60 18.84 -8.70
C GLY A 74 -15.03 18.85 -10.17
N PRO A 75 -15.50 17.70 -10.69
CA PRO A 75 -15.95 17.56 -12.08
C PRO A 75 -17.09 18.53 -12.47
N LYS A 76 -17.22 18.82 -13.76
CA LYS A 76 -18.35 19.62 -14.28
C LYS A 76 -19.66 18.86 -14.06
N GLY A 77 -20.58 19.44 -13.29
CA GLY A 77 -21.84 18.82 -12.83
C GLY A 77 -21.94 18.68 -11.31
N TYR A 78 -20.82 18.62 -10.58
CA TYR A 78 -20.79 18.44 -9.12
C TYR A 78 -19.50 19.00 -8.53
N LEU A 79 -19.60 19.95 -7.57
CA LEU A 79 -18.46 20.63 -6.90
C LEU A 79 -17.54 21.45 -7.82
N GLN A 80 -18.01 21.83 -9.01
CA GLN A 80 -17.31 22.80 -9.86
C GLN A 80 -17.05 24.09 -9.06
N PHE A 81 -15.81 24.59 -9.09
CA PHE A 81 -15.34 25.76 -8.32
C PHE A 81 -15.37 25.59 -6.79
N ARG A 82 -15.28 24.36 -6.28
CA ARG A 82 -15.18 24.11 -4.83
C ARG A 82 -13.97 23.26 -4.48
N TRP A 83 -13.36 23.55 -3.35
CA TRP A 83 -12.29 22.73 -2.79
C TRP A 83 -12.75 21.28 -2.59
N THR A 84 -12.06 20.34 -3.23
CA THR A 84 -12.28 18.89 -3.10
C THR A 84 -11.37 18.27 -2.04
N SER A 85 -10.30 18.98 -1.68
CA SER A 85 -9.30 18.57 -0.73
C SER A 85 -9.46 19.20 0.67
N LYS A 86 -10.45 20.08 0.84
CA LYS A 86 -10.68 20.78 2.11
C LYS A 86 -11.14 19.80 3.19
N LEU A 87 -10.33 19.64 4.23
CA LEU A 87 -10.70 18.96 5.47
C LEU A 87 -10.54 19.91 6.64
N SER A 88 -11.28 19.68 7.74
CA SER A 88 -11.14 20.46 8.97
C SER A 88 -11.17 19.60 10.22
N ALA A 89 -10.34 19.97 11.19
CA ALA A 89 -10.22 19.35 12.51
C ALA A 89 -10.38 20.40 13.61
N ARG A 90 -10.85 19.97 14.79
CA ARG A 90 -10.90 20.84 15.99
C ARG A 90 -9.51 21.00 16.58
N LEU A 91 -9.16 22.23 16.98
CA LEU A 91 -8.00 22.50 17.81
C LEU A 91 -8.41 22.39 19.28
N PHE A 92 -7.57 21.75 20.08
CA PHE A 92 -7.75 21.65 21.51
C PHE A 92 -6.56 22.29 22.23
N CYS A 93 -6.86 23.16 23.19
CA CYS A 93 -5.88 23.77 24.07
C CYS A 93 -6.39 23.70 25.50
N GLY A 94 -5.67 22.99 26.37
CA GLY A 94 -6.09 22.69 27.73
C GLY A 94 -5.45 21.39 28.24
N TYR A 95 -5.75 21.03 29.48
CA TYR A 95 -5.30 19.77 30.08
C TYR A 95 -6.45 18.77 30.13
N GLN A 96 -6.18 17.51 29.76
CA GLN A 96 -7.21 16.46 29.72
C GLN A 96 -7.79 16.13 31.11
N ASP A 97 -6.97 16.20 32.15
CA ASP A 97 -7.37 15.85 33.53
C ASP A 97 -8.01 17.01 34.30
N SER A 98 -8.02 18.21 33.71
CA SER A 98 -8.60 19.40 34.32
C SER A 98 -9.80 19.90 33.52
N ARG A 99 -10.73 20.59 34.17
CA ARG A 99 -11.81 21.31 33.45
C ARG A 99 -11.31 22.62 32.79
N LEU A 100 -10.01 22.87 32.76
CA LEU A 100 -9.42 24.08 32.15
C LEU A 100 -9.21 23.86 30.65
N SER A 101 -10.15 24.37 29.86
CA SER A 101 -10.07 24.46 28.41
C SER A 101 -10.02 25.92 27.94
N PHE A 102 -9.29 26.14 26.85
CA PHE A 102 -9.19 27.43 26.18
C PHE A 102 -9.80 27.31 24.80
N THR A 103 -10.93 27.98 24.60
CA THR A 103 -11.85 27.74 23.48
C THR A 103 -11.86 28.90 22.49
N GLN A 104 -11.37 30.07 22.90
CA GLN A 104 -11.25 31.23 22.04
C GLN A 104 -9.84 31.31 21.45
N LEU A 105 -9.69 30.94 20.18
CA LEU A 105 -8.45 31.20 19.44
C LEU A 105 -8.34 32.70 19.11
N VAL A 106 -7.22 33.31 19.49
CA VAL A 106 -6.96 34.75 19.34
C VAL A 106 -5.96 35.02 18.22
N ASP A 107 -4.83 34.32 18.23
CA ASP A 107 -3.74 34.53 17.26
C ASP A 107 -3.00 33.22 16.99
N VAL A 108 -2.38 33.14 15.80
CA VAL A 108 -1.56 32.00 15.38
C VAL A 108 -0.34 32.48 14.62
N ASN A 109 0.84 32.12 15.11
CA ASN A 109 2.12 32.38 14.46
C ASN A 109 2.90 31.07 14.25
N THR A 110 3.84 31.08 13.31
CA THR A 110 4.59 29.87 12.92
C THR A 110 6.08 30.07 12.94
N VAL A 111 6.78 29.05 13.43
CA VAL A 111 8.23 28.94 13.38
C VAL A 111 8.58 27.81 12.43
N LEU A 112 9.16 28.17 11.29
CA LEU A 112 9.57 27.24 10.25
C LEU A 112 10.76 26.40 10.72
N ALA A 113 10.76 25.12 10.37
CA ALA A 113 11.88 24.20 10.57
C ALA A 113 12.42 23.76 9.19
N GLU A 114 13.62 23.17 9.17
CA GLU A 114 14.19 22.61 7.92
C GLU A 114 13.28 21.56 7.30
N ARG A 115 12.72 20.69 8.15
CA ARG A 115 11.71 19.71 7.76
C ARG A 115 10.32 20.30 8.01
N TRP A 116 9.45 20.22 7.00
CA TRP A 116 8.08 20.75 7.11
C TRP A 116 7.29 20.10 8.25
N GLN A 117 7.55 18.84 8.57
CA GLN A 117 6.90 18.09 9.65
C GLN A 117 7.14 18.76 11.01
N ASP A 118 8.32 19.33 11.20
CA ASP A 118 8.80 19.89 12.46
C ASP A 118 8.44 21.38 12.61
N THR A 119 7.80 21.97 11.60
CA THR A 119 7.30 23.35 11.66
C THR A 119 6.30 23.49 12.80
N ARG A 120 6.56 24.44 13.70
CA ARG A 120 5.77 24.66 14.92
C ARG A 120 4.77 25.79 14.72
N VAL A 121 3.55 25.54 15.13
CA VAL A 121 2.43 26.48 15.14
C VAL A 121 2.16 26.87 16.59
N TYR A 122 2.40 28.13 16.92
CA TYR A 122 2.11 28.71 18.23
C TYR A 122 0.74 29.40 18.16
N ALA A 123 -0.21 28.90 18.93
CA ALA A 123 -1.57 29.41 18.94
C ALA A 123 -1.92 29.98 20.32
N LEU A 124 -2.30 31.26 20.35
CA LEU A 124 -2.76 31.96 21.54
C LEU A 124 -4.27 31.73 21.71
N PHE A 125 -4.65 31.21 22.86
CA PHE A 125 -6.04 31.02 23.24
C PHE A 125 -6.41 31.79 24.50
N ARG A 126 -7.70 32.09 24.61
CA ARG A 126 -8.36 32.61 25.81
C ARG A 126 -9.51 31.70 26.22
N ASN A 127 -9.92 31.80 27.48
CA ASN A 127 -11.13 31.14 27.99
C ASN A 127 -12.15 32.17 28.52
N GLY A 128 -13.33 31.70 28.91
CA GLY A 128 -14.40 32.57 29.40
C GLY A 128 -14.08 33.34 30.69
N TRP A 129 -13.00 32.98 31.38
CA TRP A 129 -12.56 33.61 32.63
C TRP A 129 -11.47 34.66 32.39
N GLY A 130 -11.18 34.97 31.12
CA GLY A 130 -10.16 35.94 30.72
C GLY A 130 -8.72 35.42 30.80
N MET A 131 -8.51 34.16 31.20
CA MET A 131 -7.18 33.53 31.22
C MET A 131 -6.70 33.27 29.80
N SER A 132 -5.37 33.28 29.62
CA SER A 132 -4.72 33.03 28.34
C SER A 132 -3.74 31.86 28.41
N ALA A 133 -3.65 31.09 27.33
CA ALA A 133 -2.69 30.01 27.17
C ALA A 133 -2.13 30.01 25.75
N VAL A 134 -0.87 29.58 25.62
CA VAL A 134 -0.26 29.32 24.32
C VAL A 134 -0.09 27.82 24.17
N CYS A 135 -0.71 27.25 23.14
CA CYS A 135 -0.57 25.86 22.76
C CYS A 135 0.29 25.76 21.50
N VAL A 136 1.22 24.81 21.50
CA VAL A 136 2.15 24.57 20.39
C VAL A 136 1.78 23.27 19.68
N TYR A 137 1.63 23.34 18.36
CA TYR A 137 1.33 22.19 17.51
C TYR A 137 2.43 22.02 16.45
N THR A 138 2.61 20.80 15.94
CA THR A 138 3.47 20.56 14.78
C THR A 138 2.62 20.37 13.52
N ILE A 139 3.13 20.81 12.36
CA ILE A 139 2.47 20.54 11.07
C ILE A 139 2.42 19.03 10.79
N GLY A 140 3.43 18.26 11.23
CA GLY A 140 3.44 16.81 11.13
C GLY A 140 2.26 16.14 11.87
N ASP A 141 1.97 16.58 13.10
CA ASP A 141 0.82 16.07 13.87
C ASP A 141 -0.52 16.40 13.19
N ILE A 142 -0.65 17.63 12.69
CA ILE A 142 -1.85 18.08 11.98
C ILE A 142 -2.05 17.24 10.71
N ASP A 143 -1.01 17.05 9.89
CA ASP A 143 -1.06 16.22 8.67
C ASP A 143 -1.43 14.76 8.98
N ARG A 144 -0.87 14.19 10.05
CA ARG A 144 -1.20 12.83 10.50
C ARG A 144 -2.68 12.69 10.83
N ILE A 145 -3.28 13.64 11.54
CA ILE A 145 -4.71 13.61 11.87
C ILE A 145 -5.56 13.56 10.59
N PHE A 146 -5.26 14.39 9.59
CA PHE A 146 -6.00 14.38 8.33
C PHE A 146 -5.85 13.06 7.56
N LYS A 147 -4.68 12.42 7.63
CA LYS A 147 -4.40 11.15 6.96
C LYS A 147 -4.98 9.91 7.64
N THR A 148 -5.14 9.90 8.97
CA THR A 148 -5.51 8.67 9.71
C THR A 148 -6.87 8.72 10.38
N SER A 149 -7.35 9.89 10.80
CA SER A 149 -8.55 9.99 11.66
C SER A 149 -9.87 9.69 10.92
N ASN A 150 -10.87 9.19 11.63
CA ASN A 150 -12.20 8.94 11.04
C ASN A 150 -13.01 10.22 10.87
N PHE A 151 -13.96 10.20 9.92
CA PHE A 151 -14.87 11.31 9.68
C PHE A 151 -16.03 11.32 10.68
N LYS A 152 -16.40 12.52 11.16
CA LYS A 152 -17.50 12.79 12.06
C LYS A 152 -18.81 12.33 11.43
N GLY A 153 -19.51 11.41 12.10
CA GLY A 153 -20.81 10.91 11.64
C GLY A 153 -20.70 9.81 10.57
N HIS A 154 -19.49 9.37 10.23
CA HIS A 154 -19.26 8.23 9.35
C HIS A 154 -18.87 7.00 10.18
N THR A 155 -19.69 5.95 10.12
CA THR A 155 -19.46 4.67 10.82
C THR A 155 -19.03 3.54 9.89
N GLY A 156 -19.10 3.77 8.57
CA GLY A 156 -18.67 2.79 7.55
C GLY A 156 -17.18 2.87 7.21
N SER A 157 -16.74 2.01 6.29
CA SER A 157 -15.40 2.07 5.71
C SER A 157 -15.16 3.41 5.01
N VAL A 158 -13.96 3.96 5.14
CA VAL A 158 -13.60 5.23 4.50
C VAL A 158 -13.45 5.00 2.98
N PRO A 159 -14.12 5.80 2.12
CA PRO A 159 -14.03 5.65 0.67
C PRO A 159 -12.58 5.74 0.16
N ILE A 160 -12.26 4.95 -0.87
CA ILE A 160 -10.98 4.99 -1.57
C ILE A 160 -11.23 5.60 -2.97
N PRO A 161 -10.48 6.64 -3.39
CA PRO A 161 -9.39 7.29 -2.67
C PRO A 161 -9.88 8.10 -1.46
N ARG A 162 -9.07 8.10 -0.39
CA ARG A 162 -9.41 8.79 0.87
C ARG A 162 -9.71 10.27 0.62
N PRO A 163 -10.87 10.78 1.05
CA PRO A 163 -11.19 12.19 0.89
C PRO A 163 -10.13 13.11 1.50
N GLY A 164 -9.79 14.21 0.81
CA GLY A 164 -8.74 15.15 1.24
C GLY A 164 -7.32 14.85 0.74
N LYS A 165 -7.11 13.75 0.02
CA LYS A 165 -5.85 13.41 -0.65
C LYS A 165 -5.86 13.92 -2.09
N VAL A 166 -4.76 14.55 -2.53
CA VAL A 166 -4.54 14.82 -3.95
C VAL A 166 -4.33 13.49 -4.65
N TRP A 167 -5.08 13.26 -5.71
CA TRP A 167 -4.97 12.03 -6.47
C TRP A 167 -3.78 12.11 -7.44
N ASN A 168 -3.01 11.02 -7.54
CA ASN A 168 -1.78 10.88 -8.34
C ASN A 168 -2.03 10.70 -9.85
N GLY A 169 -3.29 10.83 -10.29
CA GLY A 169 -3.65 10.72 -11.71
C GLY A 169 -3.48 9.31 -12.26
N GLY A 170 -3.80 8.26 -11.50
CA GLY A 170 -3.99 6.92 -12.04
C GLY A 170 -5.22 6.83 -12.96
N ILE A 171 -5.56 5.67 -13.48
CA ILE A 171 -6.81 5.44 -14.21
C ILE A 171 -7.32 4.08 -13.79
N HIS A 172 -8.53 4.01 -13.28
CA HIS A 172 -9.15 2.74 -12.93
C HIS A 172 -9.89 2.18 -14.14
N LYS A 173 -9.52 0.97 -14.56
CA LYS A 173 -10.25 0.18 -15.52
C LYS A 173 -11.27 -0.67 -14.76
N VAL A 174 -12.55 -0.46 -15.04
CA VAL A 174 -13.67 -1.09 -14.31
C VAL A 174 -14.47 -1.96 -15.26
N LEU A 175 -14.73 -3.20 -14.86
CA LEU A 175 -15.65 -4.12 -15.53
C LEU A 175 -16.99 -4.11 -14.79
N GLU A 176 -18.06 -3.79 -15.51
CA GLU A 176 -19.43 -3.95 -15.02
C GLU A 176 -20.04 -5.23 -15.59
N ARG A 177 -20.49 -6.12 -14.71
CA ARG A 177 -21.15 -7.38 -15.10
C ARG A 177 -22.29 -7.66 -14.13
N ASP A 178 -23.47 -7.96 -14.65
CA ASP A 178 -24.68 -8.30 -13.87
C ASP A 178 -25.00 -7.25 -12.78
N GLY A 179 -24.87 -5.96 -13.10
CA GLY A 179 -25.11 -4.84 -12.18
C GLY A 179 -24.06 -4.65 -11.08
N HIS A 180 -22.95 -5.39 -11.12
CA HIS A 180 -21.84 -5.26 -10.19
C HIS A 180 -20.59 -4.73 -10.91
N ALA A 181 -19.95 -3.72 -10.33
CA ALA A 181 -18.72 -3.12 -10.84
C ALA A 181 -17.49 -3.66 -10.10
N PHE A 182 -16.45 -4.05 -10.84
CA PHE A 182 -15.17 -4.52 -10.32
C PHE A 182 -14.03 -3.75 -10.95
N VAL A 183 -13.09 -3.26 -10.14
CA VAL A 183 -11.85 -2.67 -10.66
C VAL A 183 -10.94 -3.81 -11.10
N ILE A 184 -10.58 -3.85 -12.39
CA ILE A 184 -9.75 -4.90 -12.99
C ILE A 184 -8.30 -4.46 -13.20
N ALA A 185 -8.03 -3.16 -13.24
CA ALA A 185 -6.67 -2.62 -13.25
C ALA A 185 -6.63 -1.15 -12.79
N GLU A 186 -5.47 -0.75 -12.25
CA GLU A 186 -5.08 0.65 -12.03
C GLU A 186 -3.91 0.96 -12.96
N LEU A 187 -4.12 1.85 -13.93
CA LEU A 187 -3.12 2.27 -14.91
C LEU A 187 -2.49 3.58 -14.43
N GLN A 188 -1.16 3.66 -14.45
CA GLN A 188 -0.45 4.89 -14.14
C GLN A 188 0.04 5.53 -15.47
N PRO A 189 -0.69 6.52 -16.03
CA PRO A 189 -0.39 7.09 -17.35
C PRO A 189 0.98 7.77 -17.44
N PHE A 190 1.50 8.29 -16.33
CA PHE A 190 2.71 9.10 -16.30
C PHE A 190 3.72 8.51 -15.31
N ASN A 191 5.00 8.52 -15.67
CA ASN A 191 6.09 8.07 -14.78
C ASN A 191 6.42 9.08 -13.66
N TYR A 192 5.75 10.22 -13.63
CA TYR A 192 5.72 11.18 -12.52
C TYR A 192 4.28 11.42 -12.05
N ARG A 193 4.12 12.03 -10.89
CA ARG A 193 2.80 12.42 -10.40
C ARG A 193 2.26 13.57 -11.23
N ALA A 194 1.18 13.32 -11.97
CA ALA A 194 0.53 14.33 -12.80
C ALA A 194 -0.97 14.32 -12.58
N HIS A 195 -1.60 15.48 -12.79
CA HIS A 195 -3.04 15.56 -12.91
C HIS A 195 -3.46 15.23 -14.34
N ILE A 196 -4.42 14.32 -14.48
CA ILE A 196 -5.09 14.07 -15.76
C ILE A 196 -6.00 15.26 -16.06
N LEU A 197 -5.72 15.96 -17.16
CA LEU A 197 -6.50 17.11 -17.63
C LEU A 197 -7.55 16.71 -18.65
N SER A 198 -7.28 15.69 -19.45
CA SER A 198 -8.17 15.19 -20.49
C SER A 198 -8.00 13.69 -20.68
N MET A 199 -9.10 13.02 -20.99
CA MET A 199 -9.13 11.62 -21.38
C MET A 199 -10.01 11.49 -22.63
N MET A 200 -9.54 10.77 -23.63
CA MET A 200 -10.31 10.48 -24.84
C MET A 200 -10.12 9.01 -25.21
N LEU A 201 -11.24 8.29 -25.27
CA LEU A 201 -11.27 6.91 -25.71
C LEU A 201 -11.59 6.84 -27.19
N HIS A 202 -10.70 6.21 -27.95
CA HIS A 202 -11.00 5.77 -29.31
C HIS A 202 -11.41 4.30 -29.27
N SER A 203 -12.72 4.06 -29.19
CA SER A 203 -13.29 2.73 -28.93
C SER A 203 -13.03 1.72 -30.05
N SER A 204 -13.00 2.16 -31.31
CA SER A 204 -12.76 1.30 -32.48
C SER A 204 -11.36 0.70 -32.49
N THR A 205 -10.36 1.39 -31.93
CA THR A 205 -8.97 0.91 -31.86
C THR A 205 -8.52 0.52 -30.45
N GLY A 206 -9.40 0.64 -29.45
CA GLY A 206 -9.05 0.36 -28.05
C GLY A 206 -7.95 1.26 -27.47
N LYS A 207 -7.77 2.48 -27.99
CA LYS A 207 -6.70 3.40 -27.51
C LYS A 207 -7.29 4.49 -26.62
N LEU A 208 -6.64 4.74 -25.49
CA LEU A 208 -6.98 5.81 -24.55
C LEU A 208 -5.89 6.88 -24.57
N TYR A 209 -6.26 8.11 -24.92
CA TYR A 209 -5.38 9.26 -24.91
C TYR A 209 -5.57 10.06 -23.62
N VAL A 210 -4.49 10.28 -22.90
CA VAL A 210 -4.49 10.91 -21.57
C VAL A 210 -3.54 12.10 -21.58
N GLY A 211 -4.06 13.29 -21.31
CA GLY A 211 -3.29 14.53 -21.29
C GLY A 211 -2.98 15.00 -19.88
N SER A 212 -1.75 15.43 -19.64
CA SER A 212 -1.34 16.23 -18.48
C SER A 212 -1.01 17.66 -18.91
N SER A 213 -0.52 18.49 -17.99
CA SER A 213 -0.01 19.83 -18.35
C SER A 213 1.35 19.79 -19.05
N ARG A 214 1.99 18.62 -19.15
CA ARG A 214 3.35 18.47 -19.72
C ARG A 214 3.37 17.63 -20.99
N GLU A 215 2.50 16.62 -21.08
CA GLU A 215 2.54 15.66 -22.17
C GLU A 215 1.18 15.02 -22.42
N LEU A 216 1.09 14.31 -23.55
CA LEU A 216 -0.02 13.46 -23.92
C LEU A 216 0.49 12.02 -24.08
N VAL A 217 -0.11 11.09 -23.34
CA VAL A 217 0.24 9.67 -23.37
C VAL A 217 -0.89 8.90 -24.04
N GLN A 218 -0.51 7.97 -24.92
CA GLN A 218 -1.42 6.98 -25.49
C GLN A 218 -1.28 5.67 -24.72
N ILE A 219 -2.40 5.13 -24.26
CA ILE A 219 -2.49 3.84 -23.57
C ILE A 219 -3.27 2.88 -24.44
N ASP A 220 -2.74 1.68 -24.63
CA ASP A 220 -3.47 0.59 -25.26
C ASP A 220 -4.29 -0.17 -24.21
N LEU A 221 -5.62 -0.19 -24.36
CA LEU A 221 -6.48 -0.92 -23.43
C LEU A 221 -6.34 -2.44 -23.55
N GLY A 222 -5.79 -2.95 -24.67
CA GLY A 222 -5.50 -4.36 -24.90
C GLY A 222 -4.05 -4.77 -24.59
N SER A 223 -3.30 -3.93 -23.87
CA SER A 223 -1.93 -4.27 -23.44
C SER A 223 -1.96 -5.30 -22.30
N CYS A 224 -2.14 -6.57 -22.66
CA CYS A 224 -2.32 -7.67 -21.71
C CYS A 224 -1.01 -8.19 -21.10
N GLU A 225 0.15 -7.75 -21.61
CA GLU A 225 1.49 -8.14 -21.12
C GLU A 225 1.68 -7.89 -19.62
N GLN A 226 1.01 -6.86 -19.09
CA GLN A 226 1.06 -6.50 -17.67
C GLN A 226 0.47 -7.58 -16.74
N TYR A 227 -0.39 -8.46 -17.27
CA TYR A 227 -1.02 -9.54 -16.50
C TYR A 227 -0.14 -10.77 -16.37
N GLY A 228 1.02 -10.81 -17.05
CA GLY A 228 1.98 -11.90 -16.95
C GLY A 228 1.92 -12.90 -18.10
N ALA A 229 2.84 -13.86 -18.03
CA ALA A 229 3.10 -14.86 -19.07
C ALA A 229 2.55 -16.25 -18.71
N GLN A 230 1.48 -16.32 -17.91
CA GLN A 230 0.80 -17.57 -17.59
C GLN A 230 -0.70 -17.44 -17.89
N CYS A 231 -1.30 -18.56 -18.32
CA CYS A 231 -2.72 -18.68 -18.68
C CYS A 231 -3.64 -18.05 -17.66
N GLU A 232 -3.37 -18.39 -16.42
CA GLU A 232 -4.32 -18.15 -15.38
C GLU A 232 -4.19 -16.74 -14.83
N ASP A 233 -3.02 -16.12 -14.92
CA ASP A 233 -2.84 -14.71 -14.55
C ASP A 233 -3.63 -13.82 -15.52
N CYS A 234 -3.60 -14.21 -16.79
CA CYS A 234 -4.37 -13.61 -17.86
C CYS A 234 -5.90 -13.80 -17.70
N VAL A 235 -6.35 -15.02 -17.38
CA VAL A 235 -7.79 -15.31 -17.18
C VAL A 235 -8.32 -14.69 -15.87
N LEU A 236 -7.52 -14.65 -14.80
CA LEU A 236 -7.89 -14.04 -13.52
C LEU A 236 -7.94 -12.52 -13.58
N ALA A 237 -7.22 -11.88 -14.50
CA ALA A 237 -7.33 -10.44 -14.74
C ALA A 237 -8.76 -10.02 -15.13
N ARG A 238 -9.58 -10.96 -15.65
CA ARG A 238 -10.98 -10.73 -16.07
C ARG A 238 -11.11 -9.53 -17.02
N ASP A 239 -10.04 -9.22 -17.74
CA ASP A 239 -10.00 -8.11 -18.65
C ASP A 239 -10.66 -8.54 -19.98
N PRO A 240 -11.78 -7.92 -20.41
CA PRO A 240 -12.47 -8.30 -21.63
C PRO A 240 -11.62 -8.20 -22.90
N TYR A 241 -10.52 -7.45 -22.85
CA TYR A 241 -9.60 -7.30 -23.97
C TYR A 241 -8.52 -8.40 -24.00
N CYS A 242 -8.44 -9.25 -22.97
CA CYS A 242 -7.38 -10.25 -22.78
C CYS A 242 -7.90 -11.69 -22.74
N GLY A 243 -7.03 -12.63 -23.09
CA GLY A 243 -7.27 -14.08 -23.07
C GLY A 243 -5.94 -14.81 -23.22
N TRP A 244 -5.93 -16.14 -23.19
CA TRP A 244 -4.70 -16.93 -23.30
C TRP A 244 -4.81 -17.93 -24.45
N ASP A 245 -3.76 -18.05 -25.26
CA ASP A 245 -3.74 -18.90 -26.47
C ASP A 245 -2.83 -20.15 -26.36
N GLY A 246 -2.10 -20.30 -25.24
CA GLY A 246 -1.26 -21.46 -24.96
C GLY A 246 0.24 -21.24 -25.21
N HIS A 247 0.66 -20.07 -25.70
CA HIS A 247 2.08 -19.77 -25.98
C HIS A 247 2.57 -18.48 -25.29
N HIS A 248 3.18 -18.59 -24.09
CA HIS A 248 4.04 -17.60 -23.40
C HIS A 248 3.61 -16.10 -23.35
N LEU A 249 2.47 -15.70 -23.92
CA LEU A 249 1.98 -14.33 -24.07
C LEU A 249 0.44 -14.35 -24.01
N CYS A 250 -0.13 -13.45 -23.20
CA CYS A 250 -1.58 -13.30 -23.01
C CYS A 250 -2.21 -12.62 -24.24
N TYR A 251 -2.89 -13.39 -25.11
CA TYR A 251 -3.70 -12.93 -26.25
C TYR A 251 -5.15 -13.44 -26.21
N SER A 252 -6.10 -12.57 -26.57
CA SER A 252 -7.55 -12.82 -26.58
C SER A 252 -7.99 -14.16 -27.21
N HIS A 253 -8.27 -15.20 -26.39
CA HIS A 253 -9.27 -16.32 -26.51
C HIS A 253 -8.93 -17.46 -25.49
N PRO A 254 -9.62 -18.63 -25.36
CA PRO A 254 -9.60 -19.45 -24.14
C PRO A 254 -8.56 -20.59 -24.12
N CYS A 255 -8.20 -21.07 -22.92
CA CYS A 255 -7.03 -21.94 -22.75
C CYS A 255 -7.07 -23.11 -21.76
N ILE A 256 -6.02 -23.93 -21.88
CA ILE A 256 -5.69 -25.18 -21.17
C ILE A 256 -4.49 -24.95 -20.22
N ASN A 257 -4.56 -25.48 -18.99
CA ASN A 257 -3.61 -25.21 -17.90
C ASN A 257 -2.40 -26.18 -17.83
N THR A 258 -1.21 -25.65 -17.60
CA THR A 258 -0.03 -26.40 -17.10
C THR A 258 0.57 -25.70 -15.88
N LYS A 259 0.79 -26.44 -14.78
CA LYS A 259 1.24 -25.92 -13.47
C LYS A 259 2.77 -25.98 -13.32
N PRO A 260 3.44 -24.97 -12.71
CA PRO A 260 4.88 -25.00 -12.45
C PRO A 260 5.24 -25.94 -11.27
N PHE A 261 6.18 -26.86 -11.51
CA PHE A 261 6.69 -27.84 -10.54
C PHE A 261 8.20 -27.64 -10.31
N ILE A 262 8.63 -27.47 -9.06
CA ILE A 262 10.01 -27.13 -8.68
C ILE A 262 10.56 -28.22 -7.74
N MET A 263 11.72 -28.80 -8.06
CA MET A 263 12.42 -29.75 -7.19
C MET A 263 13.56 -29.05 -6.46
N THR A 264 13.72 -29.30 -5.15
CA THR A 264 14.72 -28.62 -4.32
C THR A 264 15.31 -29.58 -3.29
N ILE A 265 16.64 -29.63 -3.24
CA ILE A 265 17.38 -30.42 -2.27
C ILE A 265 17.86 -29.49 -1.16
N VAL A 266 17.60 -29.84 0.10
CA VAL A 266 17.88 -28.99 1.27
C VAL A 266 18.67 -29.79 2.29
N SER A 267 19.76 -29.21 2.80
CA SER A 267 20.64 -29.86 3.77
C SER A 267 19.97 -30.07 5.11
N GLN A 268 20.31 -31.18 5.77
CA GLN A 268 19.77 -31.51 7.09
C GLN A 268 20.02 -30.40 8.12
N SER A 269 19.01 -30.13 8.95
CA SER A 269 19.02 -29.11 10.01
C SER A 269 19.22 -27.66 9.54
N SER A 270 19.13 -27.40 8.22
CA SER A 270 19.19 -26.04 7.68
C SER A 270 17.81 -25.36 7.70
N LYS A 271 17.81 -24.03 7.74
CA LYS A 271 16.63 -23.20 7.56
C LYS A 271 16.37 -22.99 6.08
N TYR A 272 15.12 -23.08 5.66
CA TYR A 272 14.73 -22.83 4.27
C TYR A 272 13.39 -22.10 4.20
N PHE A 273 13.13 -21.39 3.11
CA PHE A 273 11.86 -20.71 2.89
C PHE A 273 11.30 -21.04 1.51
N LEU A 274 10.00 -21.25 1.45
CA LEU A 274 9.27 -21.38 0.20
C LEU A 274 8.54 -20.08 -0.10
N HIS A 275 8.63 -19.63 -1.35
CA HIS A 275 7.98 -18.42 -1.81
C HIS A 275 6.71 -18.74 -2.58
N CYS A 276 5.62 -18.03 -2.27
CA CYS A 276 4.40 -18.11 -3.06
C CYS A 276 4.15 -16.77 -3.78
N PRO A 277 3.95 -16.78 -5.11
CA PRO A 277 3.62 -15.57 -5.84
C PRO A 277 2.22 -15.04 -5.43
N THR A 278 2.15 -13.79 -4.97
CA THR A 278 0.89 -13.11 -4.63
C THR A 278 0.42 -12.27 -5.81
N LEU A 279 -0.36 -12.89 -6.70
CA LEU A 279 -0.78 -12.30 -7.98
C LEU A 279 -2.05 -11.44 -7.86
N SER A 280 -2.99 -11.85 -6.99
CA SER A 280 -4.23 -11.13 -6.68
C SER A 280 -4.20 -10.59 -5.24
N SER A 281 -4.47 -9.29 -5.06
CA SER A 281 -4.67 -8.69 -3.74
C SER A 281 -6.03 -9.01 -3.11
N HIS A 282 -6.91 -9.68 -3.87
CA HIS A 282 -8.24 -10.07 -3.43
C HIS A 282 -8.32 -11.55 -3.03
N ALA A 283 -7.29 -12.34 -3.30
CA ALA A 283 -7.21 -13.76 -2.97
C ALA A 283 -6.63 -13.99 -1.58
N GLU A 284 -7.12 -15.01 -0.90
CA GLU A 284 -6.49 -15.58 0.30
C GLU A 284 -5.51 -16.67 -0.10
N TYR A 285 -4.35 -16.73 0.56
CA TYR A 285 -3.27 -17.65 0.20
C TYR A 285 -3.01 -18.64 1.34
N SER A 286 -2.80 -19.90 0.97
CA SER A 286 -2.53 -20.98 1.93
C SER A 286 -1.50 -21.96 1.39
N TRP A 287 -0.69 -22.52 2.29
CA TRP A 287 0.24 -23.60 2.01
C TRP A 287 -0.35 -24.95 2.39
N ARG A 288 -0.13 -25.95 1.54
CA ARG A 288 -0.53 -27.35 1.78
C ARG A 288 0.68 -28.25 1.62
N HIS A 289 0.99 -29.03 2.64
CA HIS A 289 2.05 -30.06 2.60
C HIS A 289 1.42 -31.43 2.44
N HIS A 290 1.89 -32.20 1.47
CA HIS A 290 1.40 -33.53 1.18
C HIS A 290 1.74 -34.49 2.33
N GLY A 291 0.73 -34.79 3.15
CA GLY A 291 0.86 -35.55 4.39
C GLY A 291 0.15 -34.90 5.58
N ASN A 292 -0.14 -33.60 5.50
CA ASN A 292 -0.84 -32.85 6.55
C ASN A 292 -2.22 -32.37 6.05
N THR A 293 -3.27 -32.58 6.85
CA THR A 293 -4.66 -32.25 6.47
C THR A 293 -4.99 -30.76 6.63
N THR A 294 -4.19 -30.02 7.41
CA THR A 294 -4.42 -28.61 7.71
C THR A 294 -3.64 -27.69 6.76
N ALA A 295 -4.34 -26.77 6.11
CA ALA A 295 -3.72 -25.73 5.30
C ALA A 295 -3.15 -24.62 6.22
N THR A 296 -1.90 -24.22 6.01
CA THR A 296 -1.29 -23.12 6.77
C THR A 296 -1.57 -21.79 6.05
N PRO A 297 -2.31 -20.84 6.66
CA PRO A 297 -2.60 -19.56 6.02
C PRO A 297 -1.33 -18.71 5.89
N CYS A 298 -1.20 -17.97 4.79
CA CYS A 298 -0.10 -17.04 4.61
C CYS A 298 -0.29 -15.78 5.47
N ILE A 299 0.62 -15.56 6.43
CA ILE A 299 0.60 -14.36 7.28
C ILE A 299 1.56 -13.32 6.69
N SER A 300 1.01 -12.26 6.09
CA SER A 300 1.78 -11.10 5.65
C SER A 300 2.24 -10.30 6.87
N ARG A 301 3.53 -10.40 7.24
CA ARG A 301 4.13 -9.56 8.31
C ARG A 301 5.02 -8.49 7.68
N GLY A 302 4.53 -7.25 7.59
CA GLY A 302 5.31 -6.08 7.17
C GLY A 302 4.76 -5.35 5.95
N SER A 303 5.52 -4.38 5.45
CA SER A 303 5.19 -3.50 4.32
C SER A 303 5.46 -4.11 2.94
N GLU A 304 5.94 -5.35 2.88
CA GLU A 304 6.18 -6.10 1.66
C GLU A 304 5.29 -7.36 1.72
N HIS A 305 4.34 -7.49 0.79
CA HIS A 305 3.38 -8.58 0.71
C HIS A 305 4.03 -9.92 0.32
N GLN A 306 5.00 -10.43 1.09
CA GLN A 306 5.68 -11.71 0.79
C GLN A 306 5.00 -12.87 1.53
N CYS A 307 4.29 -13.72 0.78
CA CYS A 307 3.69 -14.98 1.27
C CYS A 307 4.77 -16.07 1.31
N LEU A 308 5.40 -16.22 2.48
CA LEU A 308 6.51 -17.13 2.72
C LEU A 308 6.12 -18.24 3.70
N LEU A 309 6.58 -19.47 3.43
CA LEU A 309 6.57 -20.56 4.40
C LEU A 309 7.99 -20.81 4.91
N LEU A 310 8.21 -20.64 6.21
CA LEU A 310 9.50 -20.89 6.86
C LEU A 310 9.58 -22.34 7.34
N ILE A 311 10.64 -23.03 6.94
CA ILE A 311 11.06 -24.33 7.47
C ILE A 311 12.23 -24.05 8.43
N GLU A 312 11.99 -24.17 9.73
CA GLU A 312 12.98 -23.82 10.76
C GLU A 312 14.15 -24.80 10.86
N SER A 313 13.91 -26.07 10.54
CA SER A 313 14.92 -27.13 10.55
C SER A 313 14.51 -28.24 9.58
N MET A 314 15.29 -28.46 8.52
CA MET A 314 15.03 -29.49 7.54
C MET A 314 15.32 -30.89 8.10
N GLY A 315 14.31 -31.76 8.11
CA GLY A 315 14.40 -33.15 8.52
C GLY A 315 13.56 -34.08 7.63
N PRO A 316 13.49 -35.38 7.96
CA PRO A 316 12.74 -36.38 7.19
C PRO A 316 11.24 -36.08 7.11
N GLU A 317 10.67 -35.53 8.20
CA GLU A 317 9.25 -35.17 8.30
C GLU A 317 8.87 -33.98 7.41
N GLN A 318 9.84 -33.12 7.08
CA GLN A 318 9.65 -31.95 6.20
C GLN A 318 9.87 -32.31 4.71
N GLN A 319 10.21 -33.56 4.40
CA GLN A 319 10.34 -34.03 3.03
C GLN A 319 8.96 -34.12 2.36
N GLY A 320 8.91 -33.93 1.04
CA GLY A 320 7.69 -34.12 0.26
C GLY A 320 7.20 -32.87 -0.44
N THR A 321 5.94 -32.89 -0.83
CA THR A 321 5.36 -31.91 -1.75
C THR A 321 4.70 -30.76 -0.99
N TYR A 322 5.08 -29.53 -1.29
CA TYR A 322 4.43 -28.32 -0.79
C TYR A 322 3.74 -27.59 -1.94
N SER A 323 2.45 -27.31 -1.78
CA SER A 323 1.62 -26.60 -2.77
C SER A 323 1.13 -25.30 -2.18
N CYS A 324 1.43 -24.17 -2.83
CA CYS A 324 0.75 -22.92 -2.50
C CYS A 324 -0.58 -22.84 -3.26
N VAL A 325 -1.66 -22.51 -2.55
CA VAL A 325 -3.01 -22.43 -3.09
C VAL A 325 -3.62 -21.06 -2.81
N SER A 326 -4.12 -20.40 -3.86
CA SER A 326 -4.96 -19.20 -3.73
C SER A 326 -6.43 -19.58 -3.72
N GLU A 327 -7.22 -18.90 -2.89
CA GLU A 327 -8.66 -18.96 -2.85
C GLU A 327 -9.25 -17.57 -3.08
N GLU A 328 -10.12 -17.44 -4.09
CA GLU A 328 -10.83 -16.19 -4.33
C GLU A 328 -12.30 -16.50 -4.67
N ARG A 329 -13.22 -16.12 -3.76
CA ARG A 329 -14.67 -16.33 -3.92
C ARG A 329 -15.05 -17.78 -4.27
N GLY A 330 -14.43 -18.76 -3.60
CA GLY A 330 -14.70 -20.20 -3.76
C GLY A 330 -13.98 -20.87 -4.92
N TYR A 331 -13.18 -20.14 -5.70
CA TYR A 331 -12.28 -20.72 -6.68
C TYR A 331 -10.89 -20.96 -6.05
N HIS A 332 -10.44 -22.22 -6.02
CA HIS A 332 -9.12 -22.59 -5.52
C HIS A 332 -8.15 -22.91 -6.68
N ARG A 333 -6.93 -22.37 -6.63
CA ARG A 333 -5.87 -22.66 -7.60
C ARG A 333 -4.54 -22.93 -6.92
N THR A 334 -3.86 -24.00 -7.32
CA THR A 334 -2.46 -24.23 -6.96
C THR A 334 -1.55 -23.37 -7.83
N LEU A 335 -0.81 -22.45 -7.22
CA LEU A 335 0.05 -21.48 -7.91
C LEU A 335 1.45 -22.01 -8.17
N VAL A 336 1.98 -22.81 -7.24
CA VAL A 336 3.30 -23.41 -7.34
C VAL A 336 3.34 -24.69 -6.50
N GLN A 337 4.11 -25.67 -6.97
CA GLN A 337 4.35 -26.91 -6.27
C GLN A 337 5.86 -27.14 -6.12
N TYR A 338 6.31 -27.31 -4.88
CA TYR A 338 7.68 -27.62 -4.51
C TYR A 338 7.80 -29.08 -4.08
N GLN A 339 8.86 -29.76 -4.49
CA GLN A 339 9.24 -31.08 -4.01
C GLN A 339 10.55 -30.95 -3.22
N LEU A 340 10.47 -31.04 -1.90
CA LEU A 340 11.65 -30.97 -1.02
C LEU A 340 12.23 -32.37 -0.79
N GLN A 341 13.55 -32.47 -0.90
CA GLN A 341 14.34 -33.67 -0.63
C GLN A 341 15.47 -33.35 0.35
N LEU A 342 15.73 -34.26 1.30
CA LEU A 342 16.80 -34.11 2.28
C LEU A 342 18.15 -34.46 1.61
N ASP A 343 19.12 -33.55 1.72
CA ASP A 343 20.51 -33.87 1.32
C ASP A 343 21.15 -34.76 2.39
N SER A 344 21.05 -36.07 2.20
CA SER A 344 21.82 -37.03 2.98
C SER A 344 23.25 -37.06 2.43
N GLY A 345 24.12 -36.22 3.00
CA GLY A 345 25.56 -36.28 2.76
C GLY A 345 26.15 -37.59 3.27
N ALA A 346 25.93 -38.68 2.54
CA ALA A 346 26.60 -39.94 2.77
C ALA A 346 27.97 -39.89 2.07
N THR A 347 29.00 -39.47 2.80
CA THR A 347 30.38 -39.85 2.46
C THR A 347 30.51 -41.36 2.61
N GLY A 348 30.13 -42.09 1.56
CA GLY A 348 30.51 -43.48 1.37
C GLY A 348 32.01 -43.53 1.07
N LEU A 349 32.83 -43.69 2.11
CA LEU A 349 34.18 -44.25 1.95
C LEU A 349 34.02 -45.70 1.48
N ALA A 350 33.92 -45.88 0.16
CA ALA A 350 34.09 -47.17 -0.47
C ALA A 350 35.54 -47.61 -0.23
N SER A 351 35.74 -48.49 0.75
CA SER A 351 36.98 -49.23 0.94
C SER A 351 37.17 -50.16 -0.25
N HIS A 352 37.81 -49.67 -1.31
CA HIS A 352 38.38 -50.53 -2.34
C HIS A 352 39.57 -51.28 -1.73
N ARG A 353 39.31 -52.51 -1.26
CA ARG A 353 40.36 -53.49 -1.01
C ARG A 353 40.97 -53.89 -2.36
N LEU A 354 42.15 -53.37 -2.68
CA LEU A 354 43.01 -53.92 -3.72
C LEU A 354 43.58 -55.26 -3.23
N PRO A 355 43.53 -56.34 -4.03
CA PRO A 355 44.21 -57.58 -3.70
C PRO A 355 45.72 -57.39 -3.88
N CYS A 356 46.46 -57.61 -2.80
CA CYS A 356 47.91 -57.64 -2.80
C CYS A 356 48.37 -58.96 -3.46
N LEU A 357 48.69 -58.91 -4.76
CA LEU A 357 49.30 -60.02 -5.49
C LEU A 357 50.80 -59.75 -5.64
N GLY A 358 51.58 -60.57 -4.93
CA GLY A 358 52.98 -60.96 -5.12
C GLY A 358 53.91 -60.04 -5.93
N LEU A 359 54.66 -59.18 -5.24
CA LEU A 359 55.99 -58.76 -5.68
C LEU A 359 57.01 -59.78 -5.16
N GLY A 360 57.14 -60.88 -5.90
CA GLY A 360 58.23 -61.84 -5.75
C GLY A 360 58.84 -62.11 -7.13
N LEU A 361 60.15 -61.95 -7.24
CA LEU A 361 61.00 -62.53 -8.29
C LEU A 361 60.90 -61.93 -9.71
N VAL A 362 61.40 -60.71 -9.94
CA VAL A 362 62.00 -60.38 -11.27
C VAL A 362 63.24 -59.46 -11.19
N LEU A 363 63.71 -59.02 -10.02
CA LEU A 363 64.83 -58.07 -9.93
C LEU A 363 66.19 -58.68 -9.56
N THR A 364 66.53 -59.85 -10.11
CA THR A 364 67.85 -60.49 -9.90
C THR A 364 68.54 -60.98 -11.17
N LEU A 365 68.13 -60.54 -12.37
CA LEU A 365 68.72 -61.09 -13.60
C LEU A 365 68.84 -60.11 -14.77
N VAL A 366 69.29 -58.87 -14.52
CA VAL A 366 69.89 -58.02 -15.59
C VAL A 366 70.97 -57.11 -14.99
N LEU A 367 72.10 -57.68 -14.56
CA LEU A 367 73.32 -56.92 -14.26
C LEU A 367 74.60 -57.66 -14.65
N THR A 368 74.49 -58.49 -15.69
CA THR A 368 75.63 -59.02 -16.45
C THR A 368 75.30 -58.81 -17.92
N LEU A 369 75.63 -57.62 -18.44
CA LEU A 369 75.90 -57.30 -19.85
C LEU A 369 75.89 -55.77 -19.99
N LEU A 370 77.05 -55.15 -19.75
CA LEU A 370 77.70 -54.15 -20.61
C LEU A 370 78.86 -53.53 -19.82
N CYS A 371 80.04 -53.61 -20.42
CA CYS A 371 81.29 -52.96 -19.99
C CYS A 371 81.18 -51.45 -19.92
#